data_AF-A0AAU4Q897-F1
#
_entry.id   AF-A0AAU4Q897-F1
#
_cell.length_a   1.000
_cell.length_b   1.000
_cell.length_c   1.000
_cell.angle_alpha   90.00
_cell.angle_beta   90.00
_cell.angle_gamma   90.00
#
_symmetry.space_group_name_H-M   'P 1'
#
loop_
_entity.id
_entity.type
_entity.pdbx_description
1 polymer ?
#
loop_
_entity_poly.entity_id
_entity_poly.type
_entity_poly.pdbx_seq_one_letter_code
_entity_poly.pdbx_strand_id
1 'polypeptide(L)'
;MGRLLAAGTVEVLVENGTLGLVERAREGDVHYPDTTAGRWLRPAEGMVHAHCPSNVIDARVRVELWEREPDGKGVWSHTEETEAFFPAGELCVYTLGETLPAGIGLASPGWYRVRMSWALNPETGPFYSPFKGQRGALEYAAAGHEAGLEGVDQYCLAQVWNLFG
;
A
#
# COMPACT_ATOMS: atom_id res chain seq x y z
N MET A 1 -12.47 -1.74 -17.69
CA MET A 1 -11.05 -2.02 -18.02
C MET A 1 -10.25 -0.76 -18.29
N GLY A 2 -9.54 -0.24 -17.29
CA GLY A 2 -8.48 0.75 -17.50
C GLY A 2 -7.22 0.16 -18.11
N ARG A 3 -6.40 0.99 -18.75
CA ARG A 3 -5.07 0.62 -19.24
C ARG A 3 -4.03 0.90 -18.15
N LEU A 4 -3.10 -0.02 -17.92
CA LEU A 4 -1.93 0.21 -17.07
C LEU A 4 -1.01 1.23 -17.76
N LEU A 5 -0.70 2.32 -17.07
CA LEU A 5 0.14 3.42 -17.58
C LEU A 5 1.59 3.28 -17.14
N ALA A 6 1.82 2.89 -15.89
CA ALA A 6 3.14 2.68 -15.33
C ALA A 6 3.08 1.67 -14.18
N ALA A 7 4.17 0.95 -13.94
CA ALA A 7 4.30 0.07 -12.79
C ALA A 7 5.75 0.04 -12.30
N GLY A 8 5.91 -0.11 -10.99
CA GLY A 8 7.19 -0.23 -10.31
C GLY A 8 7.08 -1.17 -9.12
N THR A 9 8.20 -1.68 -8.64
CA THR A 9 8.24 -2.59 -7.51
C THR A 9 9.41 -2.24 -6.60
N VAL A 10 9.13 -2.19 -5.31
CA VAL A 10 10.08 -1.78 -4.27
C VAL A 10 10.00 -2.80 -3.15
N GLU A 11 11.16 -3.25 -2.66
CA GLU A 11 11.25 -4.01 -1.41
C GLU A 11 11.60 -3.04 -0.28
N VAL A 12 10.90 -3.17 0.85
CA VAL A 12 11.03 -2.27 1.99
C VAL A 12 11.12 -3.07 3.28
N LEU A 13 11.88 -2.55 4.25
CA LEU A 13 11.79 -3.01 5.64
C LEU A 13 10.67 -2.25 6.33
N VAL A 14 9.71 -2.95 6.92
CA VAL A 14 8.54 -2.36 7.56
C VAL A 14 8.91 -1.89 8.96
N GLU A 15 9.11 -0.59 9.12
CA GLU A 15 9.38 0.01 10.42
C GLU A 15 8.10 0.48 11.12
N ASN A 16 8.00 0.19 12.42
CA ASN A 16 6.84 0.38 13.30
C ASN A 16 5.49 -0.01 12.66
N GLY A 17 5.47 -1.06 11.85
CA GLY A 17 4.24 -1.64 11.29
C GLY A 17 3.52 -0.70 10.31
N THR A 18 4.25 0.15 9.60
CA THR A 18 3.67 1.08 8.63
C THR A 18 4.46 1.18 7.34
N LEU A 19 3.72 1.27 6.23
CA LEU A 19 4.23 1.66 4.92
C LEU A 19 3.17 2.48 4.19
N GLY A 20 3.47 2.99 3.00
CA GLY A 20 2.43 3.63 2.19
C GLY A 20 2.93 4.23 0.90
N LEU A 21 2.08 5.02 0.27
CA LEU A 21 2.44 5.86 -0.88
C LEU A 21 2.62 7.30 -0.43
N VAL A 22 3.67 7.96 -0.87
CA VAL A 22 3.91 9.39 -0.65
C VAL A 22 4.41 10.03 -1.92
N GLU A 23 4.11 11.31 -2.11
CA GLU A 23 4.80 12.09 -3.12
C GLU A 23 6.21 12.48 -2.72
N ARG A 24 7.15 12.31 -3.65
CA ARG A 24 8.57 12.58 -3.42
C ARG A 24 8.87 14.01 -2.97
N ALA A 25 8.11 14.99 -3.48
CA ALA A 25 8.31 16.40 -3.19
C ALA A 25 7.82 16.82 -1.79
N ARG A 26 7.21 15.89 -1.02
CA ARG A 26 6.72 16.20 0.32
C ARG A 26 7.90 16.32 1.29
N GLU A 27 8.21 17.55 1.66
CA GLU A 27 9.04 17.87 2.83
C GLU A 27 8.14 17.97 4.07
N GLY A 28 8.43 17.19 5.11
CA GLY A 28 7.76 17.31 6.42
C GLY A 28 7.51 15.98 7.11
N ASP A 29 7.26 16.05 8.42
CA ASP A 29 7.03 14.88 9.25
C ASP A 29 5.82 14.08 8.77
N VAL A 30 6.02 12.76 8.66
CA VAL A 30 4.99 11.78 8.40
C VAL A 30 4.16 11.65 9.69
N HIS A 31 3.03 12.34 9.77
CA HIS A 31 2.16 12.24 10.95
C HIS A 31 1.53 10.85 11.06
N TYR A 32 1.80 10.18 12.17
CA TYR A 32 1.33 8.83 12.44
C TYR A 32 -0.17 8.78 12.70
N PRO A 33 -0.94 8.01 11.91
CA PRO A 33 -2.35 7.82 12.19
C PRO A 33 -2.55 6.94 13.43
N ASP A 34 -3.41 7.40 14.35
CA ASP A 34 -3.81 6.65 15.55
C ASP A 34 -4.47 5.31 15.18
N THR A 35 -3.95 4.17 15.62
CA THR A 35 -4.48 2.82 15.33
C THR A 35 -5.88 2.54 15.91
N THR A 36 -6.49 3.46 16.66
CA THR A 36 -7.85 3.27 17.22
C THR A 36 -8.96 3.24 16.18
N ALA A 37 -8.79 3.84 15.00
CA ALA A 37 -9.89 3.99 14.04
C ALA A 37 -10.20 2.73 13.21
N GLY A 38 -9.43 1.64 13.35
CA GLY A 38 -9.70 0.34 12.72
C GLY A 38 -9.68 0.32 11.18
N ARG A 39 -9.10 1.35 10.55
CA ARG A 39 -8.90 1.46 9.09
C ARG A 39 -7.46 1.16 8.74
N TRP A 40 -7.24 0.31 7.73
CA TRP A 40 -5.91 -0.01 7.25
C TRP A 40 -5.32 1.12 6.42
N LEU A 41 -6.14 1.83 5.64
CA LEU A 41 -5.69 2.96 4.83
C LEU A 41 -6.10 4.30 5.43
N ARG A 42 -5.14 5.24 5.47
CA ARG A 42 -5.36 6.62 5.92
C ARG A 42 -4.85 7.57 4.86
N PRO A 43 -5.73 8.32 4.19
CA PRO A 43 -5.29 9.37 3.29
C PRO A 43 -4.81 10.58 4.08
N ALA A 44 -3.80 11.24 3.55
CA ALA A 44 -3.36 12.58 3.93
C ALA A 44 -2.99 13.33 2.65
N GLU A 45 -2.72 14.63 2.75
CA GLU A 45 -2.28 15.39 1.58
C GLU A 45 -0.93 14.85 1.06
N GLY A 46 -0.89 14.50 -0.21
CA GLY A 46 0.26 13.91 -0.88
C GLY A 46 0.62 12.50 -0.42
N MET A 47 -0.28 11.78 0.29
CA MET A 47 0.07 10.51 0.91
C MET A 47 -1.12 9.59 1.20
N VAL A 48 -0.86 8.28 1.18
CA VAL A 48 -1.71 7.25 1.77
C VAL A 48 -0.86 6.40 2.70
N HIS A 49 -1.22 6.35 3.99
CA HIS A 49 -0.64 5.40 4.94
C HIS A 49 -1.39 4.07 4.88
N ALA A 50 -0.65 2.99 4.99
CA ALA A 50 -1.12 1.65 5.22
C ALA A 50 -0.54 1.11 6.54
N HIS A 51 -1.42 0.69 7.43
CA HIS A 51 -0.99 -0.15 8.55
C HIS A 51 -0.60 -1.53 8.01
N CYS A 52 0.50 -2.07 8.52
CA CYS A 52 0.88 -3.46 8.26
C CYS A 52 0.39 -4.33 9.43
N PRO A 53 0.06 -5.61 9.16
CA PRO A 53 -0.09 -6.58 10.22
C PRO A 53 1.10 -6.61 11.18
N SER A 54 0.83 -6.94 12.43
CA SER A 54 1.90 -7.17 13.41
C SER A 54 2.79 -8.32 12.95
N ASN A 55 4.09 -8.20 13.18
CA ASN A 55 5.16 -9.13 12.79
C ASN A 55 5.56 -9.12 11.31
N VAL A 56 4.99 -8.25 10.48
CA VAL A 56 5.57 -7.98 9.15
C VAL A 56 6.87 -7.19 9.34
N ILE A 57 7.97 -7.75 8.87
CA ILE A 57 9.32 -7.18 8.93
C ILE A 57 9.75 -6.69 7.55
N ASP A 58 9.48 -7.44 6.50
CA ASP A 58 9.77 -7.05 5.13
C ASP A 58 8.52 -7.11 4.25
N ALA A 59 8.47 -6.22 3.26
CA ALA A 59 7.37 -6.18 2.32
C ALA A 59 7.87 -5.86 0.92
N ARG A 60 7.22 -6.46 -0.07
CA ARG A 60 7.37 -6.09 -1.46
C ARG A 60 6.14 -5.34 -1.91
N VAL A 61 6.32 -4.10 -2.36
CA VAL A 61 5.25 -3.21 -2.78
C VAL A 61 5.33 -2.99 -4.28
N ARG A 62 4.35 -3.50 -5.01
CA ARG A 62 4.12 -3.18 -6.41
C ARG A 62 3.17 -1.99 -6.51
N VAL A 63 3.61 -0.92 -7.16
CA VAL A 63 2.79 0.27 -7.41
C VAL A 63 2.41 0.30 -8.88
N GLU A 64 1.13 0.50 -9.16
CA GLU A 64 0.58 0.57 -10.51
C GLU A 64 -0.25 1.84 -10.69
N LEU A 65 0.05 2.59 -11.74
CA LEU A 65 -0.76 3.71 -12.19
C LEU A 65 -1.63 3.27 -13.36
N TRP A 66 -2.93 3.50 -13.25
CA TRP A 66 -3.94 3.13 -14.22
C TRP A 66 -4.69 4.34 -14.76
N GLU A 67 -5.13 4.25 -16.02
CA GLU A 67 -5.93 5.27 -16.70
C GLU A 67 -7.30 5.48 -16.05
N ARG A 68 -7.89 4.42 -15.51
CA ARG A 68 -9.16 4.36 -14.78
C ARG A 68 -9.13 3.11 -13.91
N GLU A 69 -10.21 2.86 -13.18
CA GLU A 69 -10.30 1.70 -12.30
C GLU A 69 -9.86 0.38 -12.99
N PRO A 70 -8.92 -0.38 -12.37
CA PRO A 70 -8.52 -1.69 -12.85
C PRO A 70 -9.59 -2.75 -12.55
N ASP A 71 -9.68 -3.75 -13.43
CA ASP A 71 -10.68 -4.81 -13.31
C ASP A 71 -10.33 -5.81 -12.21
N GLY A 72 -11.36 -6.21 -11.45
CA GLY A 72 -11.26 -7.28 -10.45
C GLY A 72 -10.45 -6.88 -9.22
N LYS A 73 -10.82 -7.46 -8.07
CA LYS A 73 -10.00 -7.33 -6.87
C LYS A 73 -8.94 -8.41 -6.77
N GLY A 74 -9.09 -9.58 -7.41
CA GLY A 74 -8.22 -10.73 -7.15
C GLY A 74 -8.49 -11.36 -5.78
N VAL A 75 -7.84 -12.47 -5.46
CA VAL A 75 -7.96 -13.14 -4.16
C VAL A 75 -6.83 -12.64 -3.25
N TRP A 76 -7.10 -11.74 -2.32
CA TRP A 76 -6.09 -11.18 -1.40
C TRP A 76 -6.45 -11.46 0.05
N SER A 77 -5.46 -11.43 0.95
CA SER A 77 -5.69 -11.49 2.40
C SER A 77 -6.53 -10.30 2.86
N HIS A 78 -6.32 -9.14 2.24
CA HIS A 78 -7.15 -7.97 2.44
C HIS A 78 -7.10 -7.04 1.24
N THR A 79 -8.11 -6.19 1.10
CA THR A 79 -8.13 -5.09 0.14
C THR A 79 -8.92 -3.92 0.72
N GLU A 80 -8.31 -2.75 0.75
CA GLU A 80 -8.96 -1.51 1.17
C GLU A 80 -8.73 -0.43 0.11
N GLU A 81 -9.65 0.54 0.04
CA GLU A 81 -9.59 1.66 -0.89
C GLU A 81 -9.74 2.97 -0.14
N THR A 82 -9.04 3.99 -0.61
CA THR A 82 -9.19 5.36 -0.12
C THR A 82 -8.94 6.37 -1.24
N GLU A 83 -9.29 7.63 -0.99
CA GLU A 83 -9.06 8.75 -1.90
C GLU A 83 -8.02 9.67 -1.29
N ALA A 84 -7.03 10.08 -2.09
CA ALA A 84 -5.99 11.00 -1.67
C ALA A 84 -5.74 12.06 -2.75
N PHE A 85 -5.42 13.26 -2.30
CA PHE A 85 -4.97 14.34 -3.17
C PHE A 85 -3.45 14.32 -3.28
N PHE A 86 -2.93 14.36 -4.50
CA PHE A 86 -1.51 14.30 -4.83
C PHE A 86 -1.10 15.59 -5.58
N PRO A 87 -0.33 16.52 -4.97
CA PRO A 87 -0.02 17.84 -5.55
C PRO A 87 1.15 17.94 -6.57
N ALA A 88 2.11 17.01 -6.62
CA ALA A 88 3.41 17.23 -7.30
C ALA A 88 3.82 16.14 -8.31
N GLY A 89 3.32 14.91 -8.16
CA GLY A 89 3.28 13.93 -9.22
C GLY A 89 4.44 12.96 -9.38
N GLU A 90 5.22 12.65 -8.34
CA GLU A 90 6.06 11.43 -8.32
C GLU A 90 5.75 10.60 -7.07
N LEU A 91 5.21 9.40 -7.25
CA LEU A 91 4.90 8.48 -6.16
C LEU A 91 6.13 7.67 -5.75
N CYS A 92 6.32 7.60 -4.44
CA CYS A 92 7.29 6.78 -3.73
C CYS A 92 6.57 5.83 -2.78
N VAL A 93 7.23 4.72 -2.46
CA VAL A 93 6.86 3.92 -1.29
C VAL A 93 7.61 4.49 -0.12
N TYR A 94 6.94 4.72 1.01
CA TYR A 94 7.63 5.10 2.24
C TYR A 94 7.37 4.09 3.35
N THR A 95 8.35 4.01 4.23
CA THR A 95 8.23 3.53 5.60
C THR A 95 8.86 4.60 6.50
N LEU A 96 9.04 4.33 7.79
CA LEU A 96 9.47 5.37 8.73
C LEU A 96 10.95 5.70 8.64
N GLY A 97 11.77 4.74 8.24
CA GLY A 97 13.20 4.93 8.03
C GLY A 97 13.55 5.48 6.65
N GLU A 98 12.68 5.33 5.66
CA GLU A 98 13.04 5.60 4.26
C GLU A 98 11.86 5.94 3.35
N THR A 99 12.16 6.72 2.31
CA THR A 99 11.28 6.94 1.16
C THR A 99 12.00 6.46 -0.08
N LEU A 100 11.42 5.47 -0.73
CA LEU A 100 12.00 4.76 -1.86
C LEU A 100 11.20 5.05 -3.14
N PRO A 101 11.87 5.46 -4.24
CA PRO A 101 11.18 5.80 -5.46
C PRO A 101 10.50 4.58 -6.07
N ALA A 102 9.20 4.69 -6.37
CA ALA A 102 8.47 3.65 -7.09
C ALA A 102 8.63 3.77 -8.61
N GLY A 103 9.22 4.87 -9.10
CA GLY A 103 9.35 5.15 -10.54
C GLY A 103 8.02 5.51 -11.21
N ILE A 104 7.03 5.98 -10.45
CA ILE A 104 5.68 6.29 -10.93
C ILE A 104 5.46 7.80 -10.93
N GLY A 105 5.40 8.41 -12.11
CA GLY A 105 4.99 9.80 -12.28
C GLY A 105 3.49 9.92 -12.50
N LEU A 106 2.81 10.80 -11.74
CA LEU A 106 1.44 11.20 -12.00
C LEU A 106 1.42 12.29 -13.08
N ALA A 107 0.44 12.20 -13.99
CA ALA A 107 0.34 13.13 -15.11
C ALA A 107 -0.08 14.55 -14.69
N SER A 108 -0.81 14.66 -13.59
CA SER A 108 -1.27 15.95 -13.05
C SER A 108 -1.48 15.89 -11.55
N PRO A 109 -1.40 17.04 -10.87
CA PRO A 109 -1.96 17.16 -9.53
C PRO A 109 -3.45 16.80 -9.54
N GLY A 110 -3.96 16.20 -8.47
CA GLY A 110 -5.38 15.86 -8.41
C GLY A 110 -5.76 14.84 -7.35
N TRP A 111 -7.05 14.50 -7.34
CA TRP A 111 -7.58 13.42 -6.52
C TRP A 111 -7.47 12.09 -7.24
N TYR A 112 -6.88 11.13 -6.56
CA TYR A 112 -6.72 9.77 -7.04
C TYR A 112 -7.40 8.80 -6.08
N ARG A 113 -7.98 7.75 -6.64
CA ARG A 113 -8.35 6.58 -5.87
C ARG A 113 -7.11 5.70 -5.74
N VAL A 114 -6.90 5.19 -4.53
CA VAL A 114 -5.83 4.25 -4.19
C VAL A 114 -6.48 3.00 -3.63
N ARG A 115 -6.27 1.87 -4.31
CA ARG A 115 -6.59 0.53 -3.81
C ARG A 115 -5.29 -0.12 -3.35
N MET A 116 -5.22 -0.51 -2.08
CA MET A 116 -4.12 -1.36 -1.61
C MET A 116 -4.68 -2.72 -1.24
N SER A 117 -4.09 -3.73 -1.86
CA SER A 117 -4.36 -5.14 -1.60
C SER A 117 -3.08 -5.77 -1.07
N TRP A 118 -3.18 -6.72 -0.14
CA TRP A 118 -2.01 -7.46 0.32
C TRP A 118 -2.28 -8.93 0.51
N ALA A 119 -1.22 -9.70 0.29
CA ALA A 119 -1.11 -11.11 0.60
C ALA A 119 -0.05 -11.29 1.68
N LEU A 120 -0.27 -12.27 2.55
CA LEU A 120 0.62 -12.58 3.66
C LEU A 120 1.24 -13.96 3.42
N ASN A 121 2.52 -14.10 3.77
CA ASN A 121 3.24 -15.36 3.61
C ASN A 121 2.96 -16.30 4.79
N PRO A 122 2.20 -17.40 4.60
CA PRO A 122 1.90 -18.31 5.69
C PRO A 122 3.14 -19.03 6.26
N GLU A 123 4.27 -19.03 5.54
CA GLU A 123 5.51 -19.67 5.97
C GLU A 123 6.30 -18.83 6.98
N THR A 124 6.12 -17.50 6.99
CA THR A 124 6.90 -16.60 7.83
C THR A 124 6.17 -16.12 9.08
N GLY A 125 4.87 -16.42 9.22
CA GLY A 125 4.25 -16.44 10.54
C GLY A 125 2.74 -16.53 10.57
N PRO A 126 2.16 -16.68 11.78
CA PRO A 126 0.90 -16.02 12.09
C PRO A 126 1.10 -14.50 12.14
N PHE A 127 0.37 -13.78 11.30
CA PHE A 127 0.26 -12.32 11.38
C PHE A 127 -1.00 -11.90 12.09
N TYR A 128 -0.98 -10.75 12.76
CA TYR A 128 -2.10 -10.27 13.57
C TYR A 128 -2.54 -8.88 13.18
N SER A 129 -3.81 -8.56 13.42
CA SER A 129 -4.32 -7.20 13.24
C SER A 129 -3.55 -6.22 14.15
N PRO A 130 -3.12 -5.06 13.64
CA PRO A 130 -2.50 -4.01 14.45
C PRO A 130 -3.54 -3.22 15.27
N PHE A 131 -4.85 -3.47 15.08
CA PHE A 131 -5.91 -2.69 15.69
C PHE A 131 -6.29 -3.20 17.08
N LYS A 132 -6.38 -2.26 18.02
CA LYS A 132 -6.74 -2.55 19.41
C LYS A 132 -8.10 -3.25 19.48
N GLY A 133 -8.14 -4.40 20.17
CA GLY A 133 -9.36 -5.16 20.39
C GLY A 133 -9.65 -6.23 19.32
N GLN A 134 -8.92 -6.25 18.20
CA GLN A 134 -8.96 -7.34 17.24
C GLN A 134 -7.96 -8.42 17.65
N ARG A 135 -8.46 -9.46 18.33
CA ARG A 135 -7.64 -10.60 18.78
C ARG A 135 -7.86 -11.77 17.84
N GLY A 136 -6.85 -12.10 17.04
CA GLY A 136 -6.87 -13.23 16.13
C GLY A 136 -5.79 -13.11 15.06
N ALA A 137 -5.30 -14.25 14.58
CA ALA A 137 -4.47 -14.28 13.39
C ALA A 137 -5.31 -13.82 12.18
N LEU A 138 -4.68 -13.10 11.26
CA LEU A 138 -5.30 -12.71 10.01
C LEU A 138 -5.45 -13.93 9.09
N GLU A 139 -6.48 -13.89 8.25
CA GLU A 139 -6.68 -14.92 7.22
C GLU A 139 -5.70 -14.70 6.06
N TYR A 140 -5.23 -15.82 5.49
CA TYR A 140 -4.35 -15.82 4.33
C TYR A 140 -5.16 -15.95 3.04
N ALA A 141 -4.66 -15.33 1.97
CA ALA A 141 -5.15 -15.66 0.63
C ALA A 141 -4.90 -17.14 0.34
N ALA A 142 -5.86 -17.80 -0.32
CA ALA A 142 -5.80 -19.25 -0.53
C ALA A 142 -4.62 -19.70 -1.42
N ALA A 143 -4.24 -18.91 -2.42
CA ALA A 143 -3.10 -19.09 -3.33
C ALA A 143 -2.99 -17.90 -4.31
N GLY A 144 -1.93 -17.85 -5.11
CA GLY A 144 -1.82 -17.00 -6.32
C GLY A 144 -0.90 -15.79 -6.19
N HIS A 145 -0.19 -15.66 -5.07
CA HIS A 145 0.76 -14.57 -4.80
C HIS A 145 2.17 -15.06 -4.51
N GLU A 146 2.47 -16.32 -4.80
CA GLU A 146 3.74 -16.97 -4.46
C GLU A 146 4.93 -16.24 -5.08
N ALA A 147 4.80 -15.80 -6.33
CA ALA A 147 5.81 -14.97 -7.01
C ALA A 147 5.87 -13.53 -6.49
N GLY A 148 4.78 -13.01 -5.92
CA GLY A 148 4.79 -11.70 -5.26
C GLY A 148 5.51 -11.75 -3.91
N LEU A 149 5.30 -12.83 -3.17
CA LEU A 149 5.85 -13.07 -1.84
C LEU A 149 7.32 -13.46 -1.90
N GLU A 150 7.75 -14.44 -2.71
CA GLU A 150 9.16 -14.88 -2.85
C GLU A 150 9.99 -14.88 -1.54
N GLY A 151 9.37 -15.27 -0.43
CA GLY A 151 10.02 -15.34 0.89
C GLY A 151 9.88 -14.10 1.79
N VAL A 152 9.35 -12.97 1.30
CA VAL A 152 8.99 -11.82 2.15
C VAL A 152 7.70 -12.09 2.93
N ASP A 153 7.49 -11.38 4.03
CA ASP A 153 6.31 -11.50 4.89
C ASP A 153 5.03 -11.05 4.19
N GLN A 154 5.11 -9.95 3.43
CA GLN A 154 3.95 -9.30 2.84
C GLN A 154 4.21 -8.84 1.40
N TYR A 155 3.29 -9.20 0.51
CA TYR A 155 3.24 -8.62 -0.84
C TYR A 155 2.07 -7.65 -0.93
N CYS A 156 2.34 -6.40 -1.29
CA CYS A 156 1.37 -5.33 -1.45
C CYS A 156 1.23 -4.95 -2.93
N LEU A 157 0.00 -4.84 -3.40
CA LEU A 157 -0.34 -4.21 -4.67
C LEU A 157 -1.06 -2.89 -4.40
N ALA A 158 -0.45 -1.77 -4.79
CA ALA A 158 -1.02 -0.45 -4.72
C ALA A 158 -1.43 0.03 -6.12
N GLN A 159 -2.72 0.07 -6.40
CA GLN A 159 -3.27 0.52 -7.68
C GLN A 159 -3.83 1.93 -7.52
N VAL A 160 -3.40 2.83 -8.40
CA VAL A 160 -3.72 4.25 -8.35
C VAL A 160 -4.37 4.67 -9.66
N TRP A 161 -5.49 5.39 -9.62
CA TRP A 161 -6.12 5.98 -10.82
C TRP A 161 -6.79 7.32 -10.51
N ASN A 162 -6.81 8.20 -11.49
CA ASN A 162 -7.39 9.54 -11.35
C ASN A 162 -8.94 9.45 -11.27
N LEU A 163 -9.55 10.23 -10.39
CA LEU A 163 -11.02 10.27 -10.23
C LEU A 163 -11.74 11.17 -11.25
N PHE A 164 -11.03 12.15 -11.81
CA PHE A 164 -11.60 13.20 -12.67
C PHE A 164 -10.93 13.25 -14.04
N GLY A 165 -10.36 12.12 -14.48
CA GLY A 165 -9.77 11.96 -15.81
C GLY A 165 -10.76 12.16 -16.95
#